data_AF-A0A176FBP9-F1
#
_entry.id   AF-A0A176FBP9-F1
#
_cell.length_a   1.000
_cell.length_b   1.000
_cell.length_c   1.000
_cell.angle_alpha   90.00
_cell.angle_beta   90.00
_cell.angle_gamma   90.00
#
_symmetry.space_group_name_H-M   'P 1'
#
loop_
_entity.id
_entity.type
_entity.pdbx_description
1 polymer ?
#
loop_
_entity_poly.entity_id
_entity_poly.type
_entity_poly.pdbx_seq_one_letter_code
_entity_poly.pdbx_strand_id
1 'polypeptide(L)'
;MALDFGAGLRMTDRADIINMEIFDYPSTDVICVGQELPFCDNCFDMVCTFAVLEHVDDPFACAREILRVLKPGGLLISGVPFLQPEHGYPSHYYNMTRQGHLKLYQEKVEEVEQFVDGHQHPITSLTWIIREYAAGLAPATREKMLNMSVGDFMRLRYHANPNLDIYRLGKDVELKVASATTVVARKKQLPDTKS
;
A
#
# COMPACT_ATOMS: atom_id res chain seq x y z
N MET A 1 -11.87 23.81 1.76
CA MET A 1 -11.85 22.94 0.57
C MET A 1 -10.83 21.85 0.80
N ALA A 2 -11.20 20.59 0.58
CA ALA A 2 -10.32 19.44 0.75
C ALA A 2 -10.08 18.72 -0.59
N LEU A 3 -8.99 17.96 -0.66
CA LEU A 3 -8.65 17.08 -1.78
C LEU A 3 -8.63 15.63 -1.29
N ASP A 4 -9.38 14.75 -1.95
CA ASP A 4 -9.25 13.31 -1.83
C ASP A 4 -8.33 12.82 -2.95
N PHE A 5 -7.07 12.54 -2.63
CA PHE A 5 -6.02 12.13 -3.56
C PHE A 5 -6.07 10.61 -3.74
N GLY A 6 -6.47 10.18 -4.94
CA GLY A 6 -6.74 8.78 -5.25
C GLY A 6 -8.06 8.32 -4.64
N ALA A 7 -9.13 9.04 -4.98
CA ALA A 7 -10.44 8.88 -4.39
C ALA A 7 -11.11 7.55 -4.78
N GLY A 8 -10.70 6.88 -5.86
CA GLY A 8 -11.43 5.73 -6.38
C GLY A 8 -12.93 6.01 -6.55
N LEU A 9 -13.77 4.99 -6.39
CA LEU A 9 -15.22 5.16 -6.40
C LEU A 9 -15.74 5.62 -5.04
N ARG A 10 -16.42 6.78 -5.00
CA ARG A 10 -17.12 7.31 -3.84
C ARG A 10 -18.63 7.23 -4.04
N MET A 11 -19.34 6.90 -2.96
CA MET A 11 -20.80 6.77 -2.94
C MET A 11 -21.52 8.05 -2.51
N THR A 12 -20.76 9.04 -2.01
CA THR A 12 -21.29 10.30 -1.48
C THR A 12 -20.63 11.47 -2.20
N ASP A 13 -21.47 12.37 -2.71
CA ASP A 13 -21.02 13.65 -3.27
C ASP A 13 -20.94 14.72 -2.18
N ARG A 14 -19.85 15.48 -2.18
CA ARG A 14 -19.50 16.49 -1.18
C ARG A 14 -18.84 17.68 -1.88
N ALA A 15 -19.58 18.77 -2.04
CA ALA A 15 -19.10 19.97 -2.74
C ALA A 15 -17.87 20.66 -2.11
N ASP A 16 -17.52 20.30 -0.88
CA ASP A 16 -16.33 20.79 -0.16
C ASP A 16 -15.09 19.89 -0.31
N ILE A 17 -15.21 18.80 -1.07
CA ILE A 17 -14.15 17.83 -1.36
C ILE A 17 -14.02 17.69 -2.88
N ILE A 18 -12.80 17.85 -3.40
CA ILE A 18 -12.49 17.52 -4.78
C ILE A 18 -11.94 16.09 -4.81
N ASN A 19 -12.58 15.20 -5.57
CA ASN A 19 -12.14 13.82 -5.77
C ASN A 19 -11.24 13.73 -7.00
N MET A 20 -9.97 13.43 -6.75
CA MET A 20 -8.97 13.20 -7.78
C MET A 20 -8.77 11.70 -7.99
N GLU A 21 -8.73 11.25 -9.25
CA GLU A 21 -8.45 9.86 -9.57
C GLU A 21 -7.78 9.69 -10.95
N ILE A 22 -7.06 8.58 -11.20
CA ILE A 22 -6.52 8.27 -12.53
C ILE A 22 -7.56 7.65 -13.46
N PHE A 23 -8.67 7.16 -12.89
CA PHE A 23 -9.80 6.57 -13.59
C PHE A 23 -11.05 7.46 -13.55
N ASP A 24 -11.85 7.36 -14.60
CA ASP A 24 -13.12 8.07 -14.75
C ASP A 24 -14.26 7.29 -14.05
N TYR A 25 -14.36 7.45 -12.74
CA TYR A 25 -15.53 6.98 -11.98
C TYR A 25 -16.62 8.05 -11.99
N PRO A 26 -17.90 7.69 -11.78
CA PRO A 26 -18.98 8.67 -11.64
C PRO A 26 -18.76 9.71 -10.53
N SER A 27 -17.89 9.43 -9.56
CA SER A 27 -17.52 10.32 -8.47
C SER A 27 -16.24 11.13 -8.72
N THR A 28 -15.57 10.97 -9.86
CA THR A 28 -14.30 11.64 -10.16
C THR A 28 -14.56 13.08 -10.60
N ASP A 29 -14.05 14.06 -9.85
CA ASP A 29 -14.13 15.48 -10.21
C ASP A 29 -12.99 15.88 -11.14
N VAL A 30 -11.80 15.31 -10.90
CA VAL A 30 -10.58 15.61 -11.67
C VAL A 30 -9.82 14.33 -12.00
N ILE A 31 -9.62 14.08 -13.29
CA ILE A 31 -8.77 12.99 -13.77
C ILE A 31 -7.34 13.48 -13.95
N CYS A 32 -6.39 13.00 -13.16
CA CYS A 32 -4.97 13.34 -13.31
C CYS A 32 -4.04 12.32 -12.65
N VAL A 33 -2.75 12.44 -12.95
CA VAL A 33 -1.68 11.66 -12.31
C VAL A 33 -1.19 12.36 -11.04
N GLY A 34 -0.92 11.58 -10.00
CA GLY A 34 -0.58 12.10 -8.68
C GLY A 34 0.75 12.87 -8.60
N GLN A 35 1.64 12.66 -9.58
CA GLN A 35 2.96 13.29 -9.69
C GLN A 35 2.90 14.70 -10.31
N GLU A 36 1.76 15.11 -10.88
CA GLU A 36 1.55 16.43 -11.49
C GLU A 36 0.09 16.86 -11.36
N LEU A 37 -0.22 17.56 -10.26
CA LEU A 37 -1.58 17.94 -9.94
C LEU A 37 -1.99 19.24 -10.65
N PRO A 38 -3.16 19.30 -11.30
CA PRO A 38 -3.65 20.47 -12.04
C PRO A 38 -4.25 21.54 -11.10
N PHE A 39 -3.66 21.74 -9.93
CA PHE A 39 -4.11 22.69 -8.92
C PHE A 39 -3.02 23.73 -8.62
N CYS A 40 -3.44 24.93 -8.24
CA CYS A 40 -2.53 25.96 -7.76
C CYS A 40 -1.83 25.55 -6.46
N ASP A 41 -0.70 26.18 -6.17
CA ASP A 41 -0.05 26.05 -4.86
C ASP A 41 -0.98 26.53 -3.74
N ASN A 42 -0.90 25.91 -2.58
CA ASN A 42 -1.56 26.35 -1.34
C ASN A 42 -3.07 26.63 -1.52
N CYS A 43 -3.79 25.75 -2.22
CA CYS A 43 -5.22 25.93 -2.49
C CYS A 43 -6.14 25.07 -1.61
N PHE A 44 -5.63 23.98 -1.01
CA PHE A 44 -6.41 23.11 -0.14
C PHE A 44 -6.12 23.32 1.34
N ASP A 45 -7.18 23.31 2.16
CA ASP A 45 -7.07 23.35 3.62
C ASP A 45 -6.74 21.95 4.19
N MET A 46 -7.07 20.89 3.43
CA MET A 46 -6.82 19.50 3.78
C MET A 46 -6.55 18.67 2.54
N VAL A 47 -5.63 17.72 2.64
CA VAL A 47 -5.44 16.66 1.64
C VAL A 47 -5.49 15.31 2.34
N CYS A 48 -6.32 14.41 1.82
CA CYS A 48 -6.44 13.03 2.29
C CYS A 48 -5.92 12.07 1.22
N THR A 49 -5.26 10.99 1.61
CA THR A 49 -4.85 9.92 0.71
C THR A 49 -4.81 8.58 1.44
N PHE A 50 -5.50 7.57 0.93
CA PHE A 50 -5.64 6.27 1.60
C PHE A 50 -5.49 5.13 0.62
N ALA A 51 -4.52 4.27 0.87
CA ALA A 51 -4.21 3.12 0.03
C ALA A 51 -3.92 3.49 -1.45
N VAL A 52 -3.03 4.46 -1.63
CA VAL A 52 -2.67 5.03 -2.95
C VAL A 52 -1.15 5.07 -3.13
N LEU A 53 -0.42 5.61 -2.15
CA LEU A 53 1.01 5.87 -2.27
C LEU A 53 1.86 4.58 -2.38
N GLU A 54 1.32 3.43 -1.99
CA GLU A 54 1.94 2.13 -2.22
C GLU A 54 1.86 1.66 -3.69
N HIS A 55 0.93 2.20 -4.48
CA HIS A 55 0.64 1.80 -5.85
C HIS A 55 1.28 2.71 -6.90
N VAL A 56 1.88 3.83 -6.49
CA VAL A 56 2.60 4.75 -7.37
C VAL A 56 4.08 4.40 -7.44
N ASP A 57 4.72 4.68 -8.57
CA ASP A 57 6.14 4.38 -8.83
C ASP A 57 7.12 5.36 -8.17
N ASP A 58 6.73 6.63 -8.03
CA ASP A 58 7.46 7.66 -7.29
C ASP A 58 6.54 8.29 -6.21
N PRO A 59 6.42 7.65 -5.02
CA PRO A 59 5.62 8.20 -3.93
C PRO A 59 6.19 9.51 -3.39
N PHE A 60 7.48 9.79 -3.60
CA PHE A 60 8.07 11.06 -3.21
C PHE A 60 7.63 12.19 -4.14
N ALA A 61 7.42 11.94 -5.44
CA ALA A 61 6.81 12.91 -6.35
C ALA A 61 5.38 13.25 -5.95
N CYS A 62 4.56 12.24 -5.70
CA CYS A 62 3.19 12.43 -5.22
C CYS A 62 3.17 13.23 -3.90
N ALA A 63 4.03 12.88 -2.93
CA ALA A 63 4.15 13.61 -1.68
C ALA A 63 4.57 15.08 -1.87
N ARG A 64 5.46 15.38 -2.83
CA ARG A 64 5.83 16.77 -3.16
C ARG A 64 4.64 17.56 -3.69
N GLU A 65 3.85 16.98 -4.58
CA GLU A 65 2.66 17.64 -5.13
C GLU A 65 1.56 17.83 -4.08
N ILE A 66 1.32 16.82 -3.24
CA ILE A 66 0.40 16.92 -2.10
C ILE A 66 0.78 18.11 -1.22
N LEU A 67 2.05 18.25 -0.86
CA LEU A 67 2.53 19.36 -0.05
C LEU A 67 2.52 20.71 -0.79
N ARG A 68 2.66 20.72 -2.11
CA ARG A 68 2.59 21.96 -2.92
C ARG A 68 1.17 22.53 -2.92
N VAL A 69 0.16 21.67 -3.08
CA VAL A 69 -1.25 22.11 -3.16
C VAL A 69 -1.87 22.35 -1.79
N LEU A 70 -1.33 21.73 -0.73
CA LEU A 70 -1.73 21.95 0.66
C LEU A 70 -1.26 23.33 1.15
N LYS A 71 -2.15 24.09 1.79
CA LYS A 71 -1.81 25.38 2.40
C LYS A 71 -0.81 25.22 3.56
N PRO A 72 -0.01 26.26 3.88
CA PRO A 72 0.72 26.30 5.14
C PRO A 72 -0.25 26.20 6.31
N GLY A 73 -0.01 25.25 7.23
CA GLY A 73 -0.92 24.95 8.34
C GLY A 73 -2.15 24.12 7.96
N GLY A 74 -2.27 23.67 6.70
CA GLY A 74 -3.29 22.72 6.27
C GLY A 74 -3.03 21.31 6.81
N LEU A 75 -4.08 20.49 6.85
CA LEU A 75 -3.98 19.13 7.40
C LEU A 75 -3.72 18.09 6.30
N LEU A 76 -2.71 17.26 6.51
CA LEU A 76 -2.48 16.06 5.71
C LEU A 76 -2.97 14.84 6.49
N ILE A 77 -3.85 14.04 5.88
CA ILE A 77 -4.26 12.74 6.40
C ILE A 77 -3.84 11.67 5.40
N SER A 78 -2.91 10.80 5.81
CA SER A 78 -2.35 9.80 4.90
C SER A 78 -2.36 8.43 5.54
N GLY A 79 -2.83 7.42 4.81
CA GLY A 79 -2.81 6.02 5.22
C GLY A 79 -2.21 5.13 4.14
N VAL A 80 -1.25 4.29 4.53
CA VAL A 80 -0.54 3.34 3.66
C VAL A 80 -0.37 1.99 4.38
N PRO A 81 -0.22 0.88 3.64
CA PRO A 81 -0.03 -0.44 4.23
C PRO A 81 1.39 -0.61 4.79
N PHE A 82 1.50 -1.40 5.87
CA PHE A 82 2.79 -1.89 6.38
C PHE A 82 2.93 -3.41 6.27
N LEU A 83 2.02 -4.18 6.89
CA LEU A 83 2.08 -5.66 6.92
C LEU A 83 0.96 -6.32 6.10
N GLN A 84 0.35 -5.58 5.18
CA GLN A 84 -0.66 -6.16 4.29
C GLN A 84 0.04 -6.99 3.20
N PRO A 85 -0.53 -8.14 2.79
CA PRO A 85 -0.05 -8.88 1.62
C PRO A 85 0.00 -7.99 0.38
N GLU A 86 0.77 -8.39 -0.63
CA GLU A 86 0.75 -7.72 -1.94
C GLU A 86 -0.70 -7.70 -2.50
N HIS A 87 -1.15 -6.53 -2.94
CA HIS A 87 -2.53 -6.32 -3.39
C HIS A 87 -2.64 -5.14 -4.36
N GLY A 88 -3.78 -5.00 -5.07
CA GLY A 88 -4.04 -3.87 -5.97
C GLY A 88 -3.69 -4.15 -7.44
N TYR A 89 -4.19 -3.30 -8.33
CA TYR A 89 -3.97 -3.36 -9.78
C TYR A 89 -3.64 -1.94 -10.31
N PRO A 90 -2.63 -1.77 -11.19
CA PRO A 90 -1.81 -2.81 -11.80
C PRO A 90 -0.60 -3.25 -10.96
N SER A 91 -0.21 -2.52 -9.90
CA SER A 91 1.03 -2.82 -9.17
C SER A 91 1.00 -2.36 -7.71
N HIS A 92 1.83 -2.99 -6.87
CA HIS A 92 2.07 -2.63 -5.47
C HIS A 92 3.58 -2.56 -5.27
N TYR A 93 4.10 -1.38 -5.01
CA TYR A 93 5.53 -1.11 -4.95
C TYR A 93 6.05 -1.01 -3.52
N TYR A 94 5.23 -0.53 -2.58
CA TYR A 94 5.71 -0.15 -1.25
C TYR A 94 4.81 -0.59 -0.09
N ASN A 95 5.34 -1.45 0.77
CA ASN A 95 4.85 -1.61 2.14
C ASN A 95 5.69 -0.73 3.07
N MET A 96 5.11 0.37 3.53
CA MET A 96 5.86 1.40 4.24
C MET A 96 5.85 1.12 5.74
N THR A 97 7.03 1.13 6.36
CA THR A 97 7.09 1.21 7.82
C THR A 97 6.53 2.56 8.28
N ARG A 98 6.14 2.64 9.56
CA ARG A 98 5.70 3.88 10.20
C ARG A 98 6.61 5.09 9.89
N GLN A 99 7.92 4.89 10.00
CA GLN A 99 8.92 5.94 9.75
C GLN A 99 9.16 6.19 8.25
N GLY A 100 9.10 5.16 7.42
CA GLY A 100 9.21 5.30 5.96
C GLY A 100 8.06 6.12 5.38
N HIS A 101 6.85 5.93 5.90
CA HIS A 101 5.67 6.71 5.52
C HIS A 101 5.84 8.20 5.84
N LEU A 102 6.25 8.54 7.08
CA LEU A 102 6.51 9.93 7.45
C LEU A 102 7.64 10.55 6.60
N LYS A 103 8.66 9.76 6.24
CA LYS A 103 9.82 10.22 5.47
C LYS A 103 9.45 10.72 4.07
N LEU A 104 8.32 10.29 3.49
CA LEU A 104 7.82 10.82 2.22
C LEU A 104 7.68 12.35 2.25
N TYR A 105 7.24 12.88 3.38
CA TYR A 105 6.94 14.30 3.56
C TYR A 105 8.14 15.12 4.07
N GLN A 106 9.29 14.47 4.26
CA GLN A 106 10.55 15.10 4.68
C GLN A 106 10.37 15.91 5.99
N GLU A 107 11.17 16.97 6.17
CA GLU A 107 11.06 17.91 7.31
C GLU A 107 10.00 19.00 7.07
N LYS A 108 9.13 18.83 6.06
CA LYS A 108 8.15 19.84 5.66
C LYS A 108 6.82 19.73 6.41
N VAL A 109 6.64 18.69 7.21
CA VAL A 109 5.46 18.46 8.02
C VAL A 109 5.83 18.34 9.49
N GLU A 110 4.95 18.85 10.35
CA GLU A 110 4.95 18.58 11.77
C GLU A 110 4.02 17.38 12.02
N GLU A 111 4.54 16.31 12.62
CA GLU A 111 3.72 15.16 12.99
C GLU A 111 2.82 15.54 14.17
N VAL A 112 1.50 15.59 13.93
CA VAL A 112 0.51 15.81 14.99
C VAL A 112 0.24 14.51 15.76
N GLU A 113 -0.04 13.43 15.04
CA GLU A 113 -0.28 12.10 15.56
C GLU A 113 -0.10 11.05 14.46
N GLN A 114 0.35 9.85 14.82
CA GLN A 114 0.30 8.67 13.95
C GLN A 114 -0.30 7.49 14.72
N PHE A 115 -1.44 7.00 14.26
CA PHE A 115 -2.25 6.01 14.97
C PHE A 115 -2.63 4.83 14.06
N VAL A 116 -3.35 3.85 14.64
CA VAL A 116 -3.88 2.68 13.93
C VAL A 116 -5.40 2.75 13.96
N ASP A 117 -6.02 2.95 12.80
CA ASP A 117 -7.47 2.90 12.63
C ASP A 117 -7.98 1.44 12.59
N GLY A 118 -9.29 1.24 12.70
CA GLY A 118 -9.92 -0.09 12.75
C GLY A 118 -9.55 -0.99 11.56
N HIS A 119 -9.53 -0.43 10.34
CA HIS A 119 -9.12 -1.18 9.14
C HIS A 119 -7.61 -1.49 9.10
N GLN A 120 -6.80 -0.76 9.87
CA GLN A 120 -5.34 -0.90 9.97
C GLN A 120 -4.92 -1.82 11.13
N HIS A 121 -5.87 -2.30 11.94
CA HIS A 121 -5.57 -3.15 13.08
C HIS A 121 -4.77 -4.40 12.66
N PRO A 122 -3.74 -4.84 13.44
CA PRO A 122 -2.90 -5.98 13.06
C PRO A 122 -3.66 -7.28 12.79
N ILE A 123 -4.86 -7.44 13.38
CA ILE A 123 -5.74 -8.58 13.11
C ILE A 123 -6.16 -8.67 11.64
N THR A 124 -6.32 -7.53 10.96
CA THR A 124 -6.65 -7.48 9.53
C THR A 124 -5.53 -8.11 8.73
N SER A 125 -4.28 -7.75 9.01
CA SER A 125 -3.10 -8.34 8.34
C SER A 125 -2.97 -9.83 8.67
N LEU A 126 -3.11 -10.22 9.94
CA LEU A 126 -3.00 -11.62 10.36
C LEU A 126 -4.03 -12.51 9.67
N THR A 127 -5.30 -12.10 9.71
CA THR A 127 -6.39 -12.88 9.11
C THR A 127 -6.30 -12.91 7.58
N TRP A 128 -5.88 -11.82 6.95
CA TRP A 128 -5.66 -11.78 5.51
C TRP A 128 -4.56 -12.76 5.09
N ILE A 129 -3.38 -12.70 5.73
CA ILE A 129 -2.27 -13.63 5.47
C ILE A 129 -2.74 -15.07 5.63
N ILE A 130 -3.43 -15.42 6.73
CA ILE A 130 -3.90 -16.79 6.97
C ILE A 130 -4.87 -17.25 5.88
N ARG A 131 -5.80 -16.39 5.45
CA ARG A 131 -6.79 -16.72 4.41
C ARG A 131 -6.14 -16.97 3.05
N GLU A 132 -5.22 -16.11 2.65
CA GLU A 132 -4.48 -16.24 1.38
C GLU A 132 -3.57 -17.47 1.42
N TYR A 133 -2.85 -17.66 2.53
CA TYR A 133 -2.00 -18.84 2.76
C TYR A 133 -2.81 -20.14 2.62
N ALA A 134 -3.97 -20.22 3.30
CA ALA A 134 -4.86 -21.36 3.20
C ALA A 134 -5.40 -21.57 1.78
N ALA A 135 -5.71 -20.48 1.06
CA ALA A 135 -6.17 -20.55 -0.32
C ALA A 135 -5.12 -21.14 -1.28
N GLY A 136 -3.82 -20.91 -1.00
CA GLY A 136 -2.70 -21.44 -1.77
C GLY A 136 -2.33 -22.90 -1.49
N LEU A 137 -2.97 -23.56 -0.53
CA LEU A 137 -2.69 -24.95 -0.16
C LEU A 137 -3.57 -25.96 -0.90
N ALA A 138 -3.03 -27.16 -1.15
CA ALA A 138 -3.81 -28.31 -1.61
C ALA A 138 -4.97 -28.62 -0.64
N PRO A 139 -6.14 -29.11 -1.11
CA PRO A 139 -7.35 -29.24 -0.28
C PRO A 139 -7.13 -29.98 1.05
N ALA A 140 -6.48 -31.15 1.05
CA ALA A 140 -6.22 -31.92 2.26
C ALA A 140 -5.28 -31.19 3.24
N THR A 141 -4.25 -30.51 2.72
CA THR A 141 -3.30 -29.74 3.54
C THR A 141 -3.94 -28.47 4.12
N ARG A 142 -4.81 -27.80 3.35
CA ARG A 142 -5.60 -26.66 3.80
C ARG A 142 -6.51 -27.05 4.95
N GLU A 143 -7.25 -28.15 4.83
CA GLU A 143 -8.11 -28.66 5.92
C GLU A 143 -7.28 -28.96 7.18
N LYS A 144 -6.12 -29.61 7.03
CA LYS A 144 -5.20 -29.82 8.14
C LYS A 144 -4.74 -28.52 8.80
N MET A 145 -4.33 -27.52 8.01
CA MET A 145 -3.90 -26.21 8.51
C MET A 145 -5.03 -25.49 9.26
N LEU A 146 -6.25 -25.47 8.71
CA LEU A 146 -7.39 -24.79 9.33
C LEU A 146 -7.83 -25.43 10.65
N ASN A 147 -7.51 -26.72 10.86
CA ASN A 147 -7.77 -27.42 12.11
C ASN A 147 -6.61 -27.33 13.13
N MET A 148 -5.51 -26.64 12.81
CA MET A 148 -4.43 -26.43 13.77
C MET A 148 -4.85 -25.46 14.87
N SER A 149 -4.44 -25.72 16.12
CA SER A 149 -4.54 -24.70 17.15
C SER A 149 -3.58 -23.55 16.87
N VAL A 150 -3.85 -22.36 17.41
CA VAL A 150 -2.91 -21.23 17.36
C VAL A 150 -1.54 -21.64 17.94
N GLY A 151 -1.53 -22.47 18.99
CA GLY A 151 -0.31 -22.99 19.59
C GLY A 151 0.49 -23.90 18.65
N ASP A 152 -0.17 -24.73 17.85
CA ASP A 152 0.51 -25.54 16.83
C ASP A 152 1.10 -24.67 15.73
N PHE A 153 0.34 -23.65 15.29
CA PHE A 153 0.79 -22.71 14.26
C PHE A 153 2.03 -21.91 14.71
N MET A 154 2.04 -21.43 15.96
CA MET A 154 3.17 -20.69 16.54
C MET A 154 4.46 -21.52 16.65
N ARG A 155 4.38 -22.86 16.60
CA ARG A 155 5.53 -23.77 16.65
C ARG A 155 6.10 -24.12 15.26
N LEU A 156 5.47 -23.68 14.18
CA LEU A 156 5.96 -23.91 12.82
C LEU A 156 7.33 -23.25 12.62
N ARG A 157 8.30 -24.03 12.10
CA ARG A 157 9.67 -23.58 11.86
C ARG A 157 10.15 -24.11 10.52
N TYR A 158 10.07 -23.28 9.48
CA TYR A 158 10.47 -23.65 8.11
C TYR A 158 11.87 -24.26 8.06
N HIS A 159 12.85 -23.63 8.69
CA HIS A 159 14.24 -24.14 8.71
C HIS A 159 14.42 -25.46 9.47
N ALA A 160 13.54 -25.79 10.43
CA ALA A 160 13.65 -27.01 11.21
C ALA A 160 13.04 -28.22 10.47
N ASN A 161 12.01 -28.00 9.64
CA ASN A 161 11.38 -29.05 8.84
C ASN A 161 10.84 -28.50 7.51
N PRO A 162 11.71 -28.23 6.52
CA PRO A 162 11.29 -27.55 5.28
C PRO A 162 10.37 -28.40 4.40
N ASN A 163 10.23 -29.69 4.69
CA ASN A 163 9.50 -30.64 3.86
C ASN A 163 8.01 -30.76 4.22
N LEU A 164 7.51 -30.01 5.21
CA LEU A 164 6.10 -30.06 5.57
C LEU A 164 5.21 -29.58 4.41
N ASP A 165 4.14 -30.32 4.13
CA ASP A 165 3.22 -29.99 3.03
C ASP A 165 2.58 -28.60 3.19
N ILE A 166 2.43 -28.12 4.43
CA ILE A 166 1.89 -26.78 4.72
C ILE A 166 2.79 -25.65 4.19
N TYR A 167 4.05 -25.92 3.83
CA TYR A 167 4.95 -24.92 3.24
C TYR A 167 4.91 -24.93 1.70
N ARG A 168 4.14 -25.84 1.09
CA ARG A 168 4.03 -25.97 -0.37
C ARG A 168 2.85 -25.15 -0.87
N LEU A 169 3.09 -23.86 -1.09
CA LEU A 169 2.11 -22.92 -1.66
C LEU A 169 2.20 -22.89 -3.18
N GLY A 170 1.08 -22.55 -3.84
CA GLY A 170 1.13 -22.08 -5.23
C GLY A 170 1.97 -20.80 -5.34
N LYS A 171 2.76 -20.67 -6.41
CA LYS A 171 3.76 -19.59 -6.58
C LYS A 171 3.19 -18.18 -6.40
N ASP A 172 2.00 -17.91 -6.94
CA ASP A 172 1.39 -16.58 -6.85
C ASP A 172 1.01 -16.22 -5.41
N VAL A 173 0.46 -17.19 -4.66
CA VAL A 173 0.15 -17.00 -3.23
C VAL A 173 1.44 -16.86 -2.43
N GLU A 174 2.44 -17.70 -2.71
CA GLU A 174 3.75 -17.63 -2.03
C GLU A 174 4.37 -16.24 -2.11
N LEU A 175 4.40 -15.65 -3.31
CA LEU A 175 4.90 -14.28 -3.51
C LEU A 175 4.01 -13.25 -2.82
N LYS A 176 2.69 -13.37 -2.97
CA LYS A 176 1.72 -12.42 -2.42
C LYS A 176 1.81 -12.26 -0.90
N VAL A 177 2.01 -13.36 -0.18
CA VAL A 177 2.13 -13.36 1.30
C VAL A 177 3.56 -13.54 1.78
N ALA A 178 4.55 -13.38 0.91
CA ALA A 178 5.95 -13.52 1.27
C ALA A 178 6.33 -12.52 2.37
N SER A 179 7.12 -12.97 3.35
CA SER A 179 7.72 -12.07 4.33
C SER A 179 8.83 -11.20 3.74
N ALA A 180 9.45 -11.66 2.65
CA ALA A 180 10.45 -10.96 1.86
C ALA A 180 10.64 -11.64 0.50
N THR A 181 11.16 -10.90 -0.48
CA THR A 181 11.62 -11.45 -1.77
C THR A 181 13.09 -11.12 -1.98
N THR A 182 13.77 -11.91 -2.82
CA THR A 182 15.16 -11.65 -3.22
C THR A 182 15.21 -11.50 -4.73
N VAL A 183 15.75 -10.38 -5.22
CA VAL A 183 15.90 -10.11 -6.65
C VAL A 183 17.32 -10.45 -7.11
N VAL A 184 17.42 -11.31 -8.13
CA VAL A 184 18.68 -11.59 -8.84
C VAL A 184 18.58 -10.95 -10.23
N ALA A 185 19.36 -9.90 -10.48
CA ALA A 185 19.34 -9.17 -11.74
C ALA A 185 20.77 -8.96 -12.28
N ARG A 186 20.90 -8.83 -13.61
CA ARG A 186 22.15 -8.44 -14.28
C ARG A 186 22.03 -7.01 -14.81
N LYS A 187 23.06 -6.20 -14.61
CA LYS A 187 23.15 -4.86 -15.20
C LYS A 187 23.15 -4.98 -16.73
N LYS A 188 22.28 -4.23 -17.42
CA LYS A 188 22.27 -4.16 -18.89
C LYS A 188 23.55 -3.47 -19.38
N GLN A 189 24.12 -3.95 -20.49
CA GLN A 189 25.14 -3.21 -21.22
C GLN A 189 24.43 -2.08 -21.99
N LEU A 190 24.69 -0.83 -21.60
CA LEU A 190 24.17 0.34 -22.32
C LEU A 190 25.04 0.58 -23.57
N PRO A 191 24.46 1.04 -24.69
CA PRO A 191 25.26 1.50 -25.82
C PRO A 191 26.18 2.63 -25.37
N ASP A 192 27.42 2.67 -25.86
CA ASP A 192 28.32 3.81 -25.65
C ASP A 192 27.65 5.07 -26.21
N THR A 193 27.12 5.92 -25.34
CA THR A 193 26.74 7.28 -25.70
C THR A 193 28.02 8.03 -26.04
N LYS A 194 28.39 8.06 -27.32
CA LYS A 194 29.44 8.96 -27.81
C LYS A 194 28.99 10.39 -27.53
N SER A 195 29.80 11.09 -26.74
CA SER A 195 29.79 12.53 -26.49
C SER A 195 29.83 13.35 -27.78
#